data_AF-A0A1G0WAR9-F1
#
_entry.id   AF-A0A1G0WAR9-F1
#
_cell.length_a   1.000
_cell.length_b   1.000
_cell.length_c   1.000
_cell.angle_alpha   90.00
_cell.angle_beta   90.00
_cell.angle_gamma   90.00
#
_symmetry.space_group_name_H-M   'P 1'
#
loop_
_entity.id
_entity.type
_entity.pdbx_description
1 polymer ?
#
loop_
_entity_poly.entity_id
_entity_poly.type
_entity_poly.pdbx_seq_one_letter_code
_entity_poly.pdbx_strand_id
1 'polypeptide(L)'
;MDFNLILVLVIFLIVLLAAFIISLTMLIAYRKSYHDLKMDTGSISDKYMQVGEFMKFFAEKISSNLHDPNVYSELARKIAIIINAKDLCIYTLSNSNCFIPVGYTDTFPIIFSNKKFILSKPRFVIDALKQDKIDINEGIFGEIAAAKKGLLINNVSYSPQLSALDCSHSISSFMACPFIQDDAITGIICAVNEISSAEFSEKQFVLLESLTRVFSVVNQIMQSYYIASNKSQLDKEIEVTRLLQQSLLPKGAPQWSPFEIYACTRSSKEVSGDFYDFVEIDDDRLLVVLGDASGKGLPACMMMAMTRSFIRANSARFTTLNDMMLELNSNLYRETDEGRFATVICCLLNRKEKSVELARAGHTELIIFSSRQKIRKIKPNGAALGLLPPDMANLYDSLAFTFKPYYSMLLFSDGVTEVLNANREEFGSERLSDVFYESCCRKNSPSKTADRILRNIDEFCGHSERNDDQTIVIIAHEDSFI
;
A
#
# COMPACT_ATOMS: atom_id res chain seq x y z
N MET A 1 -3.95 31.94 68.37
CA MET A 1 -3.83 31.35 67.02
C MET A 1 -5.23 30.92 66.61
N ASP A 2 -5.78 31.56 65.58
CA ASP A 2 -7.18 31.38 65.19
C ASP A 2 -7.42 30.00 64.58
N PHE A 3 -8.24 29.20 65.27
CA PHE A 3 -8.65 27.86 64.85
C PHE A 3 -9.24 27.84 63.43
N ASN A 4 -9.93 28.91 63.04
CA ASN A 4 -10.49 29.10 61.70
C ASN A 4 -9.41 29.21 60.61
N LEU A 5 -8.27 29.83 60.91
CA LEU A 5 -7.17 29.96 59.94
C LEU A 5 -6.52 28.59 59.67
N ILE A 6 -6.36 27.79 60.72
CA ILE A 6 -5.81 26.42 60.62
C ILE A 6 -6.76 25.53 59.82
N LEU A 7 -8.07 25.61 60.07
CA LEU A 7 -9.06 24.82 59.36
C LEU A 7 -9.10 25.14 57.85
N VAL A 8 -9.05 26.42 57.48
CA VAL A 8 -8.99 26.85 56.07
C VAL A 8 -7.73 26.33 55.39
N LEU A 9 -6.58 26.37 56.09
CA LEU A 9 -5.30 25.92 55.55
C LEU A 9 -5.28 24.40 55.35
N VAL A 10 -5.90 23.63 56.25
CA VAL A 10 -6.05 22.18 56.12
C VAL A 10 -6.97 21.82 54.95
N ILE A 11 -8.12 22.49 54.81
CA ILE A 11 -9.04 22.26 53.67
C ILE A 11 -8.34 22.59 52.35
N PHE A 12 -7.61 23.70 52.27
CA PHE A 12 -6.85 24.08 51.09
C PHE A 12 -5.78 23.04 50.73
N LEU A 13 -5.06 22.50 51.72
CA LEU A 13 -4.06 21.44 51.52
C LEU A 13 -4.70 20.15 50.99
N ILE A 14 -5.87 19.77 51.50
CA ILE A 14 -6.62 18.59 51.04
C ILE A 14 -7.07 18.76 49.59
N VAL A 15 -7.58 19.94 49.21
CA VAL A 15 -7.99 20.23 47.83
C VAL A 15 -6.79 20.20 46.88
N LEU A 16 -5.65 20.77 47.28
CA LEU A 16 -4.40 20.70 46.52
C LEU A 16 -3.91 19.27 46.33
N LEU A 17 -3.94 18.46 47.39
CA LEU A 17 -3.56 17.05 47.34
C LEU A 17 -4.47 16.27 46.38
N ALA A 18 -5.79 16.50 46.45
CA ALA A 18 -6.75 15.87 45.56
C ALA A 18 -6.53 16.26 44.09
N ALA A 19 -6.31 17.56 43.82
CA ALA A 19 -6.00 18.04 42.48
C ALA A 19 -4.68 17.45 41.94
N PHE A 20 -3.66 17.31 42.79
CA PHE A 20 -2.39 16.68 42.45
C PHE A 20 -2.57 15.20 42.10
N ILE A 21 -3.34 14.46 42.90
CA ILE A 21 -3.65 13.04 42.64
C ILE A 21 -4.40 12.89 41.31
N ILE A 22 -5.40 13.73 41.03
CA ILE A 22 -6.14 13.71 39.76
C ILE A 22 -5.20 13.99 38.58
N SER A 23 -4.37 15.03 38.67
CA SER A 23 -3.40 15.35 37.62
C SER A 23 -2.40 14.22 37.40
N LEU A 24 -1.92 13.58 38.46
CA LEU A 24 -0.97 12.47 38.36
C LEU A 24 -1.62 11.23 37.72
N THR A 25 -2.87 10.92 38.09
CA THR A 25 -3.61 9.81 37.46
C THR A 25 -3.89 10.07 35.98
N MET A 26 -4.26 11.30 35.59
CA MET A 26 -4.38 11.67 34.18
C MET A 26 -3.05 11.56 33.43
N LEU A 27 -1.94 11.98 34.04
CA LEU A 27 -0.61 11.87 33.42
C LEU A 27 -0.20 10.40 33.21
N ILE A 28 -0.48 9.54 34.19
CA ILE A 28 -0.21 8.09 34.10
C ILE A 28 -1.09 7.46 33.01
N ALA A 29 -2.39 7.78 32.97
CA ALA A 29 -3.30 7.30 31.93
C ALA A 29 -2.86 7.75 30.53
N TYR A 30 -2.48 9.02 30.39
CA TYR A 30 -1.97 9.58 29.14
C TYR A 30 -0.67 8.91 28.71
N ARG A 31 0.29 8.69 29.63
CA ARG A 31 1.52 7.96 29.33
C ARG A 31 1.26 6.52 28.89
N LYS A 32 0.30 5.85 29.53
CA LYS A 32 -0.08 4.49 29.16
C LYS A 32 -0.71 4.45 27.76
N SER A 33 -1.71 5.29 27.48
CA SER A 33 -2.29 5.42 26.13
C SER A 33 -1.23 5.76 25.09
N TYR A 34 -0.32 6.71 25.39
CA TYR A 34 0.76 7.07 24.47
C TYR A 34 1.72 5.91 24.20
N HIS A 35 2.06 5.12 25.22
CA HIS A 35 2.90 3.93 25.07
C HIS A 35 2.21 2.84 24.26
N ASP A 36 0.92 2.60 24.50
CA ASP A 36 0.13 1.61 23.77
C ASP A 36 -0.01 2.02 22.27
N LEU A 37 -0.33 3.29 21.99
CA LEU A 37 -0.36 3.86 20.64
C LEU A 37 0.99 3.74 19.92
N LYS A 38 2.12 3.95 20.64
CA LYS A 38 3.48 3.85 20.09
C LYS A 38 3.87 2.40 19.77
N MET A 39 3.44 1.45 20.60
CA MET A 39 3.64 0.01 20.36
C MET A 39 2.83 -0.48 19.16
N ASP A 40 1.59 -0.04 19.01
CA ASP A 40 0.73 -0.38 17.86
C ASP A 40 1.27 0.19 16.55
N THR A 41 1.71 1.46 16.57
CA THR A 41 2.34 2.08 15.39
C THR A 41 3.68 1.45 15.00
N GLY A 42 4.49 1.00 15.96
CA GLY A 42 5.70 0.21 15.69
C GLY A 42 5.37 -1.13 15.02
N SER A 43 4.37 -1.85 15.54
CA SER A 43 3.92 -3.12 14.99
C SER A 43 3.35 -3.00 13.57
N ILE A 44 2.70 -1.87 13.24
CA ILE A 44 2.21 -1.57 11.89
C ILE A 44 3.39 -1.31 10.94
N SER A 45 4.39 -0.53 11.36
CA SER A 45 5.58 -0.26 10.53
C SER A 45 6.32 -1.55 10.18
N ASP A 46 6.57 -2.41 11.17
CA ASP A 46 7.28 -3.69 10.97
C ASP A 46 6.54 -4.58 9.97
N LYS A 47 5.20 -4.61 10.07
CA LYS A 47 4.34 -5.36 9.16
C LYS A 47 4.47 -4.91 7.71
N TYR A 48 4.47 -3.61 7.44
CA TYR A 48 4.62 -3.09 6.08
C TYR A 48 6.06 -3.16 5.57
N MET A 49 7.06 -3.11 6.46
CA MET A 49 8.46 -3.38 6.11
C MET A 49 8.62 -4.81 5.57
N GLN A 50 8.02 -5.79 6.26
CA GLN A 50 7.99 -7.19 5.82
C GLN A 50 7.25 -7.41 4.49
N VAL A 51 6.18 -6.65 4.24
CA VAL A 51 5.51 -6.63 2.93
C VAL A 51 6.42 -6.06 1.84
N GLY A 52 7.17 -5.00 2.15
CA GLY A 52 8.18 -4.42 1.26
C GLY A 52 9.26 -5.43 0.87
N GLU A 53 9.80 -6.17 1.84
CA GLU A 53 10.77 -7.24 1.57
C GLU A 53 10.21 -8.34 0.65
N PHE A 54 8.94 -8.74 0.85
CA PHE A 54 8.29 -9.72 -0.02
C PHE A 54 8.19 -9.21 -1.45
N MET A 55 7.82 -7.93 -1.63
CA MET A 55 7.73 -7.31 -2.95
C MET A 55 9.08 -7.18 -3.63
N LYS A 56 10.14 -6.84 -2.88
CA LYS A 56 11.52 -6.84 -3.41
C LYS A 56 11.91 -8.21 -3.94
N PHE A 57 11.72 -9.24 -3.12
CA PHE A 57 12.03 -10.62 -3.50
C PHE A 57 11.26 -11.04 -4.76
N PHE A 58 9.98 -10.70 -4.84
CA PHE A 58 9.19 -11.00 -6.01
C PHE A 58 9.65 -10.24 -7.27
N ALA A 59 10.00 -8.96 -7.13
CA ALA A 59 10.55 -8.15 -8.22
C ALA A 59 11.84 -8.76 -8.79
N GLU A 60 12.75 -9.19 -7.92
CA GLU A 60 13.97 -9.90 -8.29
C GLU A 60 13.65 -11.16 -9.10
N LYS A 61 12.70 -11.98 -8.62
CA LYS A 61 12.32 -13.23 -9.30
C LYS A 61 11.72 -13.03 -10.67
N ILE A 62 10.92 -11.98 -10.84
CA ILE A 62 10.44 -11.64 -12.17
C ILE A 62 11.58 -11.24 -13.08
N SER A 63 12.46 -10.33 -12.63
CA SER A 63 13.56 -9.84 -13.46
C SER A 63 14.52 -10.97 -13.89
N SER A 64 14.69 -12.00 -13.06
CA SER A 64 15.62 -13.09 -13.33
C SER A 64 15.05 -14.19 -14.24
N ASN A 65 13.85 -14.72 -13.97
CA ASN A 65 13.22 -15.75 -14.81
C ASN A 65 11.80 -16.15 -14.32
N LEU A 66 10.75 -15.44 -14.75
CA LEU A 66 9.34 -15.79 -14.45
C LEU A 66 8.90 -17.19 -14.92
N HIS A 67 9.64 -17.82 -15.84
CA HIS A 67 9.33 -19.14 -16.36
C HIS A 67 9.79 -20.29 -15.47
N ASP A 68 10.51 -20.01 -14.37
CA ASP A 68 10.89 -21.06 -13.44
C ASP A 68 9.62 -21.68 -12.83
N PRO A 69 9.37 -22.99 -13.03
CA PRO A 69 8.21 -23.66 -12.46
C PRO A 69 8.18 -23.63 -10.92
N ASN A 70 9.28 -23.25 -10.26
CA ASN A 70 9.40 -23.20 -8.81
C ASN A 70 9.12 -21.83 -8.18
N VAL A 71 8.80 -20.78 -8.96
CA VAL A 71 8.58 -19.42 -8.40
C VAL A 71 7.55 -19.43 -7.27
N TYR A 72 6.43 -20.14 -7.42
CA TYR A 72 5.42 -20.26 -6.36
C TYR A 72 5.99 -20.89 -5.07
N SER A 73 6.84 -21.92 -5.18
CA SER A 73 7.47 -22.55 -4.01
C SER A 73 8.54 -21.67 -3.36
N GLU A 74 9.19 -20.82 -4.13
CA GLU A 74 10.10 -19.80 -3.59
C GLU A 74 9.34 -18.69 -2.85
N LEU A 75 8.22 -18.23 -3.40
CA LEU A 75 7.32 -17.29 -2.73
C LEU A 75 6.76 -17.88 -1.45
N ALA A 76 6.31 -19.14 -1.48
CA ALA A 76 5.86 -19.88 -0.30
C ALA A 76 6.92 -19.89 0.81
N ARG A 77 8.18 -20.19 0.46
CA ARG A 77 9.31 -20.16 1.41
C ARG A 77 9.57 -18.76 1.96
N LYS A 78 9.55 -17.71 1.13
CA LYS A 78 9.75 -16.32 1.61
C LYS A 78 8.63 -15.88 2.55
N ILE A 79 7.37 -16.19 2.24
CA ILE A 79 6.22 -15.89 3.12
C ILE A 79 6.36 -16.65 4.44
N ALA A 80 6.72 -17.94 4.41
CA ALA A 80 6.93 -18.74 5.62
C ALA A 80 7.99 -18.14 6.55
N ILE A 81 9.12 -17.68 5.99
CA ILE A 81 10.18 -17.01 6.75
C ILE A 81 9.66 -15.71 7.39
N ILE A 82 8.94 -14.88 6.64
CA ILE A 82 8.43 -13.58 7.11
C ILE A 82 7.47 -13.76 8.30
N ILE A 83 6.59 -14.76 8.25
CA ILE A 83 5.59 -15.01 9.30
C ILE A 83 6.10 -15.96 10.40
N ASN A 84 7.36 -16.42 10.31
CA ASN A 84 7.97 -17.41 11.20
C ASN A 84 7.20 -18.76 11.26
N ALA A 85 6.63 -19.18 10.14
CA ALA A 85 5.99 -20.49 10.01
C ALA A 85 7.01 -21.55 9.58
N LYS A 86 6.86 -22.75 10.13
CA LYS A 86 7.68 -23.92 9.76
C LYS A 86 7.40 -24.34 8.33
N ASP A 87 6.12 -24.38 7.97
CA ASP A 87 5.67 -24.85 6.68
C ASP A 87 4.51 -24.01 6.14
N LEU A 88 4.49 -23.80 4.81
CA LEU A 88 3.47 -23.03 4.11
C LEU A 88 3.16 -23.65 2.75
N CYS A 89 1.88 -23.63 2.37
CA CYS A 89 1.41 -24.04 1.05
C CYS A 89 0.41 -23.04 0.48
N ILE A 90 0.55 -22.80 -0.83
CA ILE A 90 -0.28 -21.94 -1.66
C ILE A 90 -1.10 -22.84 -2.57
N TYR A 91 -2.42 -22.75 -2.44
CA TYR A 91 -3.39 -23.40 -3.29
C TYR A 91 -4.04 -22.38 -4.22
N THR A 92 -4.17 -22.69 -5.51
CA THR A 92 -4.99 -21.91 -6.45
C THR A 92 -6.25 -22.67 -6.79
N LEU A 93 -7.33 -21.94 -7.04
CA LEU A 93 -8.58 -22.50 -7.52
C LEU A 93 -8.46 -22.81 -9.01
N SER A 94 -8.69 -24.07 -9.36
CA SER A 94 -8.74 -24.54 -10.75
C SER A 94 -10.12 -24.35 -11.37
N ASN A 95 -10.19 -24.43 -12.71
CA ASN A 95 -11.45 -24.36 -13.47
C ASN A 95 -12.47 -25.45 -13.11
N SER A 96 -12.04 -26.53 -12.45
CA SER A 96 -12.92 -27.59 -11.96
C SER A 96 -13.41 -27.35 -10.52
N ASN A 97 -13.30 -26.12 -10.00
CA ASN A 97 -13.66 -25.75 -8.63
C ASN A 97 -12.94 -26.56 -7.54
N CYS A 98 -11.69 -26.97 -7.83
CA CYS A 98 -10.83 -27.62 -6.84
C CYS A 98 -9.62 -26.74 -6.54
N PHE A 99 -9.26 -26.63 -5.27
CA PHE A 99 -7.98 -26.09 -4.83
C PHE A 99 -6.86 -27.08 -5.13
N ILE A 100 -5.81 -26.61 -5.80
CA ILE A 100 -4.65 -27.40 -6.20
C ILE A 100 -3.38 -26.69 -5.68
N PRO A 101 -2.44 -27.41 -5.05
CA PRO A 101 -1.22 -26.80 -4.57
C PRO A 101 -0.31 -26.40 -5.74
N VAL A 102 0.11 -25.13 -5.75
CA VAL A 102 1.01 -24.55 -6.76
C VAL A 102 2.37 -24.17 -6.21
N GLY A 103 2.47 -23.93 -4.90
CA GLY A 103 3.73 -23.62 -4.22
C GLY A 103 3.70 -24.09 -2.78
N TYR A 104 4.82 -24.62 -2.29
CA TYR A 104 4.90 -25.16 -0.93
C TYR A 104 6.33 -25.22 -0.41
N THR A 105 6.48 -25.27 0.92
CA THR A 105 7.72 -25.66 1.60
C THR A 105 7.91 -27.18 1.51
N ASP A 106 9.16 -27.65 1.48
CA ASP A 106 9.49 -29.05 1.20
C ASP A 106 8.92 -30.05 2.23
N THR A 107 8.54 -29.57 3.42
CA THR A 107 8.04 -30.37 4.54
C THR A 107 6.55 -30.17 4.83
N PHE A 108 5.81 -29.49 3.94
CA PHE A 108 4.39 -29.21 4.17
C PHE A 108 3.56 -30.50 4.37
N PRO A 109 2.81 -30.63 5.46
CA PRO A 109 1.99 -31.80 5.72
C PRO A 109 0.77 -31.83 4.80
N ILE A 110 0.40 -33.02 4.32
CA ILE A 110 -0.83 -33.20 3.54
C ILE A 110 -2.01 -33.08 4.49
N ILE A 111 -2.84 -32.05 4.28
CA ILE A 111 -3.98 -31.75 5.15
C ILE A 111 -5.16 -32.69 4.79
N PHE A 112 -5.45 -32.89 3.50
CA PHE A 112 -6.62 -33.62 3.03
C PHE A 112 -6.24 -34.89 2.27
N SER A 113 -5.80 -35.93 2.97
CA SER A 113 -5.58 -37.23 2.31
C SER A 113 -6.76 -38.17 2.54
N ASN A 114 -7.60 -38.38 1.52
CA ASN A 114 -8.54 -39.51 1.47
C ASN A 114 -7.85 -40.87 1.27
N LYS A 115 -6.53 -40.89 1.08
CA LYS A 115 -5.74 -42.11 0.86
C LYS A 115 -4.85 -42.36 2.09
N LYS A 116 -5.03 -43.53 2.73
CA LYS A 116 -4.11 -44.06 3.75
C LYS A 116 -2.75 -44.36 3.11
N PHE A 117 -1.94 -43.35 2.84
CA PHE A 117 -0.55 -43.53 2.44
C PHE A 117 0.33 -43.64 3.69
N ILE A 118 1.00 -44.77 3.84
CA ILE A 118 2.09 -44.92 4.81
C ILE A 118 3.30 -44.16 4.22
N LEU A 119 3.35 -42.86 4.47
CA LEU A 119 4.42 -41.97 4.01
C LEU A 119 5.67 -42.17 4.88
N SER A 120 6.53 -43.10 4.48
CA SER A 120 7.77 -43.44 5.20
C SER A 120 9.01 -42.63 4.75
N LYS A 121 8.92 -41.82 3.68
CA LYS A 121 10.04 -40.98 3.19
C LYS A 121 9.57 -39.61 2.65
N PRO A 122 10.32 -38.52 2.88
CA PRO A 122 9.94 -37.15 2.48
C PRO A 122 9.57 -36.95 1.00
N ARG A 123 10.24 -37.65 0.07
CA ARG A 123 9.94 -37.56 -1.37
C ARG A 123 8.50 -37.96 -1.73
N PHE A 124 7.93 -38.94 -1.04
CA PHE A 124 6.55 -39.37 -1.30
C PHE A 124 5.52 -38.37 -0.80
N VAL A 125 5.87 -37.53 0.18
CA VAL A 125 4.98 -36.47 0.70
C VAL A 125 4.77 -35.41 -0.38
N ILE A 126 5.84 -35.00 -1.07
CA ILE A 126 5.78 -34.02 -2.15
C ILE A 126 4.99 -34.55 -3.35
N ASP A 127 5.24 -35.79 -3.77
CA ASP A 127 4.52 -36.38 -4.91
C ASP A 127 3.02 -36.58 -4.63
N ALA A 128 2.66 -36.86 -3.37
CA ALA A 128 1.27 -36.94 -2.94
C ALA A 128 0.64 -35.54 -2.82
N LEU A 129 1.36 -34.54 -2.29
CA LEU A 129 0.90 -33.16 -2.22
C LEU A 129 0.59 -32.60 -3.62
N LYS A 130 1.45 -32.84 -4.62
CA LYS A 130 1.21 -32.44 -6.02
C LYS A 130 -0.08 -33.01 -6.63
N GLN A 131 -0.58 -34.13 -6.09
CA GLN A 131 -1.81 -34.78 -6.54
C GLN A 131 -3.03 -34.40 -5.70
N ASP A 132 -2.83 -33.58 -4.66
CA ASP A 132 -3.89 -33.13 -3.77
C ASP A 132 -4.87 -32.22 -4.52
N LYS A 133 -6.16 -32.47 -4.30
CA LYS A 133 -7.27 -31.76 -4.93
C LYS A 133 -8.42 -31.70 -3.93
N ILE A 134 -8.72 -30.49 -3.50
CA ILE A 134 -9.73 -30.23 -2.46
C ILE A 134 -10.89 -29.51 -3.12
N ASP A 135 -12.11 -30.04 -3.02
CA ASP A 135 -13.29 -29.34 -3.56
C ASP A 135 -13.49 -28.01 -2.83
N ILE A 136 -13.93 -26.97 -3.55
CA ILE A 136 -14.17 -25.64 -2.98
C ILE A 136 -15.18 -25.64 -1.83
N ASN A 137 -16.02 -26.68 -1.68
CA ASN A 137 -16.99 -26.80 -0.59
C ASN A 137 -16.55 -27.76 0.52
N GLU A 138 -15.35 -28.34 0.43
CA GLU A 138 -14.90 -29.40 1.33
C GLU A 138 -14.01 -28.87 2.46
N GLY A 139 -14.30 -29.34 3.68
CA GLY A 139 -13.48 -29.14 4.86
C GLY A 139 -13.23 -27.67 5.22
N ILE A 140 -12.10 -27.43 5.87
CA ILE A 140 -11.73 -26.09 6.36
C ILE A 140 -11.52 -25.08 5.22
N PHE A 141 -11.09 -25.55 4.04
CA PHE A 141 -10.92 -24.68 2.88
C PHE A 141 -12.26 -24.23 2.32
N GLY A 142 -13.28 -25.08 2.34
CA GLY A 142 -14.62 -24.69 1.95
C GLY A 142 -15.25 -23.66 2.89
N GLU A 143 -15.03 -23.78 4.20
CA GLU A 143 -15.48 -22.77 5.16
C GLU A 143 -14.82 -21.41 4.92
N ILE A 144 -13.50 -21.41 4.70
CA ILE A 144 -12.73 -20.20 4.37
C ILE A 144 -13.20 -19.59 3.05
N ALA A 145 -13.43 -20.42 2.03
CA ALA A 145 -13.89 -19.99 0.72
C ALA A 145 -15.29 -19.36 0.77
N ALA A 146 -16.22 -19.98 1.50
CA ALA A 146 -17.57 -19.45 1.67
C ALA A 146 -17.59 -18.16 2.50
N ALA A 147 -16.79 -18.08 3.57
CA ALA A 147 -16.72 -16.91 4.43
C ALA A 147 -15.92 -15.75 3.84
N LYS A 148 -15.02 -16.02 2.86
CA LYS A 148 -14.05 -15.06 2.30
C LYS A 148 -13.21 -14.36 3.38
N LYS A 149 -12.94 -15.06 4.48
CA LYS A 149 -12.19 -14.55 5.64
C LYS A 149 -11.11 -15.54 6.03
N GLY A 150 -9.98 -15.02 6.48
CA GLY A 150 -8.93 -15.85 7.04
C GLY A 150 -9.38 -16.54 8.33
N LEU A 151 -8.65 -17.59 8.71
CA LEU A 151 -8.89 -18.39 9.89
C LEU A 151 -7.57 -18.63 10.62
N LEU A 152 -7.58 -18.42 11.93
CA LEU A 152 -6.47 -18.69 12.86
C LEU A 152 -6.90 -19.77 13.86
N ILE A 153 -6.11 -20.83 13.98
CA ILE A 153 -6.31 -21.93 14.92
C ILE A 153 -5.00 -22.12 15.69
N ASN A 154 -5.00 -21.64 16.94
CA ASN A 154 -3.82 -21.71 17.80
C ASN A 154 -3.50 -23.13 18.22
N ASN A 155 -4.52 -23.97 18.43
CA ASN A 155 -4.36 -25.36 18.80
C ASN A 155 -5.35 -26.26 18.05
N VAL A 156 -4.81 -27.10 17.17
CA VAL A 156 -5.56 -28.02 16.32
C VAL A 156 -6.39 -29.02 17.09
N SER A 157 -5.98 -29.38 18.32
CA SER A 157 -6.71 -30.34 19.16
C SER A 157 -8.11 -29.86 19.54
N TYR A 158 -8.34 -28.54 19.52
CA TYR A 158 -9.64 -27.92 19.81
C TYR A 158 -10.47 -27.63 18.55
N SER A 159 -9.94 -27.90 17.35
CA SER A 159 -10.69 -27.74 16.09
C SER A 159 -11.21 -29.11 15.62
N PRO A 160 -12.54 -29.34 15.62
CA PRO A 160 -13.12 -30.62 15.18
C PRO A 160 -12.77 -30.97 13.73
N GLN A 161 -12.62 -29.97 12.84
CA GLN A 161 -12.33 -30.21 11.43
C GLN A 161 -10.89 -30.68 11.18
N LEU A 162 -9.91 -30.18 11.93
CA LEU A 162 -8.50 -30.56 11.78
C LEU A 162 -8.08 -31.73 12.67
N SER A 163 -8.68 -31.85 13.86
CA SER A 163 -8.42 -32.99 14.78
C SER A 163 -8.90 -34.33 14.22
N ALA A 164 -9.88 -34.32 13.30
CA ALA A 164 -10.35 -35.50 12.61
C ALA A 164 -9.42 -35.97 11.47
N LEU A 165 -8.39 -35.20 11.12
CA LEU A 165 -7.45 -35.54 10.04
C LEU A 165 -6.32 -36.43 10.56
N ASP A 166 -5.89 -37.38 9.74
CA ASP A 166 -4.75 -38.29 10.03
C ASP A 166 -3.43 -37.52 10.29
N CYS A 167 -3.32 -36.27 9.80
CA CYS A 167 -2.16 -35.40 9.98
C CYS A 167 -2.21 -34.52 11.25
N SER A 168 -3.24 -34.66 12.09
CA SER A 168 -3.41 -33.84 13.31
C SER A 168 -2.21 -33.91 14.27
N HIS A 169 -1.47 -35.02 14.28
CA HIS A 169 -0.26 -35.17 15.12
C HIS A 169 0.94 -34.34 14.65
N SER A 170 0.97 -33.89 13.39
CA SER A 170 2.06 -33.07 12.82
C SER A 170 1.73 -31.59 12.73
N ILE A 171 0.52 -31.18 13.11
CA ILE A 171 0.05 -29.79 13.06
C ILE A 171 -0.40 -29.37 14.47
N SER A 172 0.39 -28.53 15.15
CA SER A 172 0.02 -27.93 16.43
C SER A 172 -0.85 -26.70 16.26
N SER A 173 -0.50 -25.85 15.29
CA SER A 173 -1.18 -24.59 14.97
C SER A 173 -1.34 -24.42 13.46
N PHE A 174 -2.39 -23.72 13.06
CA PHE A 174 -2.78 -23.52 11.67
C PHE A 174 -3.30 -22.10 11.46
N MET A 175 -2.94 -21.48 10.34
CA MET A 175 -3.63 -20.30 9.86
C MET A 175 -3.75 -20.33 8.34
N ALA A 176 -4.82 -19.76 7.81
CA ALA A 176 -5.03 -19.67 6.37
C ALA A 176 -5.78 -18.41 5.98
N CYS A 177 -5.42 -17.84 4.84
CA CYS A 177 -6.00 -16.63 4.31
C CYS A 177 -6.39 -16.84 2.83
N PRO A 178 -7.64 -16.52 2.43
CA PRO A 178 -8.02 -16.55 1.03
C PRO A 178 -7.44 -15.34 0.29
N PHE A 179 -6.95 -15.55 -0.92
CA PHE A 179 -6.72 -14.44 -1.85
C PHE A 179 -7.88 -14.33 -2.84
N ILE A 180 -8.37 -13.09 -3.00
CA ILE A 180 -9.64 -12.76 -3.64
C ILE A 180 -9.36 -11.69 -4.70
N GLN A 181 -9.97 -11.85 -5.87
CA GLN A 181 -9.89 -10.93 -6.99
C GLN A 181 -11.30 -10.60 -7.48
N ASP A 182 -11.65 -9.32 -7.55
CA ASP A 182 -12.99 -8.84 -7.97
C ASP A 182 -14.15 -9.58 -7.27
N ASP A 183 -14.00 -9.80 -5.96
CA ASP A 183 -14.94 -10.53 -5.10
C ASP A 183 -15.07 -12.04 -5.42
N ALA A 184 -14.22 -12.60 -6.28
CA ALA A 184 -14.08 -14.04 -6.50
C ALA A 184 -12.84 -14.60 -5.80
N ILE A 185 -12.98 -15.72 -5.09
CA ILE A 185 -11.82 -16.41 -4.51
C ILE A 185 -10.98 -17.04 -5.61
N THR A 186 -9.67 -16.78 -5.59
CA THR A 186 -8.72 -17.33 -6.57
C THR A 186 -7.76 -18.34 -5.94
N GLY A 187 -7.72 -18.43 -4.62
CA GLY A 187 -6.99 -19.47 -3.89
C GLY A 187 -6.87 -19.20 -2.39
N ILE A 188 -6.05 -20.03 -1.72
CA ILE A 188 -5.81 -19.97 -0.28
C ILE A 188 -4.31 -20.13 0.00
N ILE A 189 -3.76 -19.28 0.87
CA ILE A 189 -2.44 -19.48 1.47
C ILE A 189 -2.64 -20.04 2.86
N CYS A 190 -1.99 -21.14 3.19
CA CYS A 190 -2.08 -21.78 4.51
C CYS A 190 -0.70 -22.07 5.09
N ALA A 191 -0.55 -21.83 6.38
CA ALA A 191 0.68 -22.02 7.14
C ALA A 191 0.40 -22.88 8.37
N VAL A 192 1.38 -23.72 8.72
CA VAL A 192 1.30 -24.64 9.85
C VAL A 192 2.55 -24.56 10.70
N ASN A 193 2.34 -24.72 12.01
CA ASN A 193 3.36 -24.76 13.06
C ASN A 193 4.25 -23.50 13.11
N GLU A 194 4.24 -22.82 14.24
CA GLU A 194 5.18 -21.72 14.49
C GLU A 194 6.56 -22.31 14.89
N ILE A 195 7.66 -21.68 14.48
CA ILE A 195 9.02 -22.25 14.66
C ILE A 195 9.51 -22.17 16.11
N SER A 196 9.18 -21.10 16.82
CA SER A 196 9.71 -20.73 18.14
C SER A 196 8.74 -21.03 19.29
N SER A 197 7.47 -21.29 18.98
CA SER A 197 6.35 -21.42 19.89
C SER A 197 5.36 -22.45 19.34
N ALA A 198 4.41 -22.87 20.17
CA ALA A 198 3.41 -23.85 19.75
C ALA A 198 2.26 -23.23 18.92
N GLU A 199 2.07 -21.90 18.99
CA GLU A 199 0.87 -21.19 18.50
C GLU A 199 1.25 -19.95 17.70
N PHE A 200 0.50 -19.64 16.64
CA PHE A 200 0.66 -18.37 15.93
C PHE A 200 0.05 -17.21 16.72
N SER A 201 0.71 -16.05 16.71
CA SER A 201 0.16 -14.83 17.28
C SER A 201 -0.82 -14.14 16.32
N GLU A 202 -1.75 -13.35 16.88
CA GLU A 202 -2.63 -12.46 16.10
C GLU A 202 -1.84 -11.52 15.17
N LYS A 203 -0.65 -11.09 15.60
CA LYS A 203 0.23 -10.25 14.78
C LYS A 203 0.72 -10.97 13.52
N GLN A 204 1.11 -12.25 13.65
CA GLN A 204 1.53 -13.07 12.51
C GLN A 204 0.35 -13.35 11.57
N PHE A 205 -0.85 -13.54 12.10
CA PHE A 205 -2.05 -13.73 11.30
C PHE A 205 -2.40 -12.49 10.47
N VAL A 206 -2.42 -11.30 11.11
CA VAL A 206 -2.66 -10.00 10.44
C VAL A 206 -1.58 -9.69 9.39
N LEU A 207 -0.35 -10.13 9.62
CA LEU A 207 0.74 -10.06 8.65
C LEU A 207 0.48 -10.98 7.46
N LEU A 208 0.11 -12.25 7.69
CA LEU A 208 -0.26 -13.20 6.63
C LEU A 208 -1.42 -12.67 5.78
N GLU A 209 -2.46 -12.08 6.37
CA GLU A 209 -3.55 -11.43 5.64
C GLU A 209 -3.05 -10.32 4.69
N SER A 210 -1.99 -9.62 5.08
CA SER A 210 -1.45 -8.51 4.30
C SER A 210 -0.55 -9.00 3.19
N LEU A 211 0.29 -10.01 3.47
CA LEU A 211 1.04 -10.73 2.45
C LEU A 211 0.11 -11.43 1.44
N THR A 212 -1.02 -11.97 1.89
CA THR A 212 -2.01 -12.63 1.02
C THR A 212 -2.67 -11.63 0.06
N ARG A 213 -2.99 -10.42 0.52
CA ARG A 213 -3.47 -9.34 -0.37
C ARG A 213 -2.47 -8.98 -1.44
N VAL A 214 -1.21 -8.84 -1.06
CA VAL A 214 -0.11 -8.56 -2.00
C VAL A 214 0.10 -9.75 -2.94
N PHE A 215 0.09 -10.96 -2.41
CA PHE A 215 0.18 -12.20 -3.18
C PHE A 215 -0.96 -12.34 -4.18
N SER A 216 -2.16 -11.84 -3.89
CA SER A 216 -3.29 -11.83 -4.83
C SER A 216 -2.89 -11.15 -6.15
N VAL A 217 -2.22 -10.00 -6.04
CA VAL A 217 -1.69 -9.22 -7.16
C VAL A 217 -0.55 -9.99 -7.84
N VAL A 218 0.38 -10.56 -7.06
CA VAL A 218 1.47 -11.43 -7.55
C VAL A 218 0.96 -12.61 -8.37
N ASN A 219 -0.05 -13.32 -7.87
CA ASN A 219 -0.66 -14.46 -8.55
C ASN A 219 -1.30 -14.02 -9.87
N GLN A 220 -2.04 -12.90 -9.87
CA GLN A 220 -2.61 -12.33 -11.09
C GLN A 220 -1.53 -12.02 -12.16
N ILE A 221 -0.38 -11.48 -11.74
CA ILE A 221 0.78 -11.27 -12.63
C ILE A 221 1.17 -12.57 -13.28
N MET A 222 1.48 -13.57 -12.46
CA MET A 222 2.03 -14.83 -12.94
C MET A 222 1.04 -15.56 -13.87
N GLN A 223 -0.25 -15.54 -13.55
CA GLN A 223 -1.30 -16.10 -14.41
C GLN A 223 -1.40 -15.33 -15.74
N SER A 224 -1.38 -14.00 -15.70
CA SER A 224 -1.45 -13.17 -16.91
C SER A 224 -0.24 -13.40 -17.82
N TYR A 225 0.96 -13.52 -17.25
CA TYR A 225 2.17 -13.90 -17.97
C TYR A 225 2.07 -15.29 -18.62
N TYR A 226 1.48 -16.26 -17.91
CA TYR A 226 1.32 -17.63 -18.41
C TYR A 226 0.32 -17.69 -19.58
N ILE A 227 -0.85 -17.04 -19.43
CA ILE A 227 -1.90 -16.99 -20.47
C ILE A 227 -1.39 -16.30 -21.73
N ALA A 228 -0.57 -15.25 -21.58
CA ALA A 228 -0.04 -14.51 -22.71
C ALA A 228 1.04 -15.27 -23.51
N SER A 229 1.30 -16.56 -23.24
CA SER A 229 2.35 -17.42 -23.82
C SER A 229 2.56 -17.35 -25.35
N ASN A 230 1.53 -17.03 -26.14
CA ASN A 230 1.60 -16.92 -27.61
C ASN A 230 1.96 -15.52 -28.16
N LYS A 231 2.03 -14.47 -27.33
CA LYS A 231 2.44 -13.11 -27.74
C LYS A 231 3.98 -12.97 -27.79
N SER A 232 4.49 -11.90 -28.41
CA SER A 232 5.92 -11.56 -28.27
C SER A 232 6.23 -11.26 -26.79
N GLN A 233 7.45 -11.54 -26.33
CA GLN A 233 7.80 -11.36 -24.91
C GLN A 233 7.60 -9.90 -24.43
N LEU A 234 7.86 -8.93 -25.31
CA LEU A 234 7.63 -7.50 -25.04
C LEU A 234 6.15 -7.15 -24.89
N ASP A 235 5.28 -7.66 -25.76
CA ASP A 235 3.84 -7.38 -25.67
C ASP A 235 3.23 -7.93 -24.38
N LYS A 236 3.71 -9.10 -23.92
CA LYS A 236 3.28 -9.68 -22.63
C LYS A 236 3.69 -8.80 -21.47
N GLU A 237 4.96 -8.37 -21.46
CA GLU A 237 5.49 -7.56 -20.37
C GLU A 237 4.74 -6.23 -20.25
N ILE A 238 4.44 -5.57 -21.37
CA ILE A 238 3.64 -4.34 -21.40
C ILE A 238 2.21 -4.59 -20.88
N GLU A 239 1.55 -5.64 -21.35
CA GLU A 239 0.16 -5.95 -20.95
C GLU A 239 0.06 -6.26 -19.46
N VAL A 240 0.95 -7.10 -18.94
CA VAL A 240 0.94 -7.46 -17.51
C VAL A 240 1.29 -6.27 -16.65
N THR A 241 2.29 -5.48 -17.03
CA THR A 241 2.64 -4.27 -16.28
C THR A 241 1.48 -3.28 -16.25
N ARG A 242 0.72 -3.14 -17.35
CA ARG A 242 -0.42 -2.22 -17.41
C ARG A 242 -1.54 -2.67 -16.47
N LEU A 243 -1.86 -3.96 -16.47
CA LEU A 243 -2.85 -4.54 -15.54
C LEU A 243 -2.42 -4.32 -14.09
N LEU A 244 -1.12 -4.38 -13.82
CA LEU A 244 -0.59 -4.15 -12.49
C LEU A 244 -0.71 -2.72 -12.01
N GLN A 245 -0.21 -1.78 -12.79
CA GLN A 245 -0.31 -0.36 -12.48
C GLN A 245 -1.77 -0.02 -12.18
N GLN A 246 -2.70 -0.45 -13.04
CA GLN A 246 -4.14 -0.25 -12.86
C GLN A 246 -4.69 -0.90 -11.59
N SER A 247 -4.25 -2.12 -11.25
CA SER A 247 -4.69 -2.81 -10.02
C SER A 247 -4.21 -2.13 -8.75
N LEU A 248 -3.09 -1.42 -8.83
CA LEU A 248 -2.49 -0.70 -7.71
C LEU A 248 -3.15 0.67 -7.53
N LEU A 249 -3.53 1.36 -8.60
CA LEU A 249 -4.18 2.68 -8.50
C LEU A 249 -5.54 2.61 -7.78
N PRO A 250 -5.89 3.62 -6.96
CA PRO A 250 -7.22 3.72 -6.36
C PRO A 250 -8.32 3.76 -7.43
N LYS A 251 -9.46 3.09 -7.17
CA LYS A 251 -10.62 3.10 -8.07
C LYS A 251 -11.31 4.47 -8.17
N GLY A 252 -11.07 5.36 -7.20
CA GLY A 252 -11.61 6.70 -7.14
C GLY A 252 -11.12 7.43 -5.89
N ALA A 253 -11.30 8.75 -5.86
CA ALA A 253 -11.04 9.54 -4.68
C ALA A 253 -12.16 9.38 -3.64
N PRO A 254 -11.85 9.40 -2.33
CA PRO A 254 -12.86 9.42 -1.29
C PRO A 254 -13.62 10.77 -1.29
N GLN A 255 -14.87 10.75 -0.80
CA GLN A 255 -15.60 11.99 -0.53
C GLN A 255 -15.01 12.65 0.72
N TRP A 256 -14.48 13.87 0.58
CA TRP A 256 -13.71 14.51 1.67
C TRP A 256 -14.02 15.99 1.88
N SER A 257 -15.30 16.34 2.00
CA SER A 257 -15.73 17.75 2.20
C SER A 257 -14.98 18.43 3.35
N PRO A 258 -14.52 19.69 3.17
CA PRO A 258 -14.82 20.60 2.06
C PRO A 258 -13.90 20.45 0.82
N PHE A 259 -13.10 19.38 0.75
CA PHE A 259 -12.20 19.11 -0.37
C PHE A 259 -12.87 18.20 -1.40
N GLU A 260 -13.01 18.69 -2.62
CA GLU A 260 -13.35 17.90 -3.79
C GLU A 260 -12.06 17.44 -4.47
N ILE A 261 -11.95 16.15 -4.71
CA ILE A 261 -10.72 15.52 -5.19
C ILE A 261 -11.02 14.74 -6.46
N TYR A 262 -10.21 14.94 -7.50
CA TYR A 262 -10.24 14.14 -8.71
C TYR A 262 -8.84 13.74 -9.11
N ALA A 263 -8.67 12.48 -9.51
CA ALA A 263 -7.41 11.98 -10.03
C ALA A 263 -7.64 11.12 -11.26
N CYS A 264 -6.72 11.20 -12.21
CA CYS A 264 -6.70 10.32 -13.37
C CYS A 264 -5.27 10.13 -13.87
N THR A 265 -5.03 8.95 -14.46
CA THR A 265 -3.80 8.64 -15.19
C THR A 265 -4.17 8.23 -16.61
N ARG A 266 -3.51 8.82 -17.60
CA ARG A 266 -3.57 8.38 -18.99
C ARG A 266 -2.26 7.71 -19.36
N SER A 267 -2.27 6.38 -19.45
CA SER A 267 -1.06 5.61 -19.75
C SER A 267 -0.55 5.84 -21.18
N SER A 268 0.77 5.78 -21.34
CA SER A 268 1.48 5.77 -22.61
C SER A 268 1.56 4.35 -23.19
N LYS A 269 2.34 4.16 -24.26
CA LYS A 269 2.60 2.82 -24.84
C LYS A 269 3.39 1.95 -23.87
N GLU A 270 4.40 2.53 -23.24
CA GLU A 270 5.17 1.93 -22.16
C GLU A 270 4.50 2.25 -20.82
N VAL A 271 4.54 1.33 -19.86
CA VAL A 271 3.96 1.56 -18.55
C VAL A 271 4.99 2.26 -17.67
N SER A 272 4.64 3.41 -17.11
CA SER A 272 5.54 4.18 -16.25
C SER A 272 5.38 3.81 -14.76
N GLY A 273 6.20 4.44 -13.92
CA GLY A 273 6.15 4.33 -12.46
C GLY A 273 5.13 5.24 -11.80
N ASP A 274 4.33 5.99 -12.57
CA ASP A 274 3.37 6.95 -12.06
C ASP A 274 2.32 6.30 -11.16
N PHE A 275 2.08 6.92 -10.00
CA PHE A 275 1.00 6.53 -9.11
C PHE A 275 0.42 7.68 -8.30
N TYR A 276 -0.84 7.54 -7.93
CA TYR A 276 -1.45 8.35 -6.88
C TYR A 276 -2.10 7.46 -5.82
N ASP A 277 -2.28 8.01 -4.62
CA ASP A 277 -2.95 7.30 -3.54
C ASP A 277 -3.74 8.24 -2.63
N PHE A 278 -4.75 7.66 -1.97
CA PHE A 278 -5.57 8.32 -0.97
C PHE A 278 -5.53 7.48 0.30
N VAL A 279 -4.99 8.04 1.38
CA VAL A 279 -4.84 7.36 2.67
C VAL A 279 -5.58 8.15 3.74
N GLU A 280 -6.76 7.66 4.10
CA GLU A 280 -7.53 8.14 5.25
C GLU A 280 -6.75 7.77 6.53
N ILE A 281 -6.20 8.78 7.21
CA ILE A 281 -5.40 8.59 8.43
C ILE A 281 -6.33 8.46 9.64
N ASP A 282 -7.33 9.32 9.70
CA ASP A 282 -8.40 9.32 10.68
C ASP A 282 -9.61 10.06 10.08
N ASP A 283 -10.62 10.31 10.92
CA ASP A 283 -11.83 11.01 10.49
C ASP A 283 -11.53 12.36 9.82
N ASP A 284 -10.55 13.13 10.28
CA ASP A 284 -10.34 14.51 9.81
C ASP A 284 -9.16 14.69 8.86
N ARG A 285 -8.25 13.72 8.80
CA ARG A 285 -6.99 13.79 8.04
C ARG A 285 -6.94 12.80 6.88
N LEU A 286 -6.77 13.33 5.67
CA LEU A 286 -6.56 12.56 4.44
C LEU A 286 -5.20 12.90 3.84
N LEU A 287 -4.38 11.90 3.58
CA LEU A 287 -3.15 12.05 2.83
C LEU A 287 -3.42 11.77 1.35
N VAL A 288 -3.18 12.77 0.51
CA VAL A 288 -3.18 12.64 -0.95
C VAL A 288 -1.74 12.57 -1.43
N VAL A 289 -1.46 11.58 -2.28
CA VAL A 289 -0.12 11.30 -2.79
C VAL A 289 -0.15 11.28 -4.30
N LEU A 290 0.87 11.87 -4.91
CA LEU A 290 1.26 11.64 -6.30
C LEU A 290 2.76 11.33 -6.32
N GLY A 291 3.17 10.34 -7.08
CA GLY A 291 4.58 10.03 -7.23
C GLY A 291 4.87 9.32 -8.54
N ASP A 292 6.16 9.22 -8.84
CA ASP A 292 6.69 8.47 -9.96
C ASP A 292 7.91 7.66 -9.50
N ALA A 293 7.87 6.37 -9.79
CA ALA A 293 8.95 5.45 -9.47
C ALA A 293 9.96 5.37 -10.62
N SER A 294 11.24 5.53 -10.30
CA SER A 294 12.31 5.51 -11.30
C SER A 294 12.33 4.20 -12.09
N GLY A 295 12.47 4.31 -13.41
CA GLY A 295 12.52 3.17 -14.33
C GLY A 295 11.24 3.06 -15.15
N LYS A 296 11.05 1.92 -15.81
CA LYS A 296 9.85 1.64 -16.61
C LYS A 296 9.45 0.19 -16.46
N GLY A 297 8.24 -0.12 -16.91
CA GLY A 297 7.76 -1.49 -16.92
C GLY A 297 7.57 -2.01 -15.49
N LEU A 298 7.82 -3.30 -15.34
CA LEU A 298 7.51 -3.99 -14.11
C LEU A 298 8.36 -3.59 -12.90
N PRO A 299 9.69 -3.34 -13.01
CA PRO A 299 10.47 -2.84 -11.88
C PRO A 299 9.92 -1.52 -11.30
N ALA A 300 9.43 -0.61 -12.16
CA ALA A 300 8.82 0.65 -11.73
C ALA A 300 7.51 0.40 -10.97
N CYS A 301 6.64 -0.49 -11.46
CA CYS A 301 5.42 -0.91 -10.74
C CYS A 301 5.69 -1.50 -9.36
N MET A 302 6.77 -2.28 -9.21
CA MET A 302 7.16 -2.85 -7.91
C MET A 302 7.62 -1.76 -6.94
N MET A 303 8.42 -0.81 -7.44
CA MET A 303 8.89 0.34 -6.66
C MET A 303 7.72 1.23 -6.24
N MET A 304 6.74 1.44 -7.12
CA MET A 304 5.47 2.10 -6.82
C MET A 304 4.69 1.35 -5.73
N ALA A 305 4.52 0.03 -5.82
CA ALA A 305 3.83 -0.77 -4.82
C ALA A 305 4.52 -0.72 -3.44
N MET A 306 5.85 -0.81 -3.42
CA MET A 306 6.66 -0.69 -2.21
C MET A 306 6.52 0.70 -1.59
N THR A 307 6.68 1.77 -2.38
CA THR A 307 6.54 3.16 -1.93
C THR A 307 5.16 3.41 -1.32
N ARG A 308 4.09 2.98 -2.00
CA ARG A 308 2.72 3.09 -1.47
C ARG A 308 2.52 2.30 -0.18
N SER A 309 3.11 1.11 -0.08
CA SER A 309 3.04 0.30 1.14
C SER A 309 3.70 1.02 2.31
N PHE A 310 4.87 1.60 2.12
CA PHE A 310 5.54 2.40 3.15
C PHE A 310 4.77 3.68 3.50
N ILE A 311 4.18 4.37 2.53
CA ILE A 311 3.33 5.53 2.78
C ILE A 311 2.17 5.14 3.69
N ARG A 312 1.43 4.08 3.35
CA ARG A 312 0.29 3.61 4.16
C ARG A 312 0.74 3.21 5.56
N ALA A 313 1.88 2.53 5.69
CA ALA A 313 2.47 2.14 6.97
C ALA A 313 2.78 3.31 7.90
N ASN A 314 3.28 4.40 7.32
CA ASN A 314 3.84 5.52 8.05
C ASN A 314 2.85 6.67 8.24
N SER A 315 1.80 6.74 7.42
CA SER A 315 0.84 7.85 7.39
C SER A 315 0.22 8.20 8.76
N ALA A 316 -0.11 7.20 9.59
CA ALA A 316 -0.69 7.42 10.91
C ALA A 316 0.35 7.66 12.03
N ARG A 317 1.63 7.40 11.77
CA ARG A 317 2.72 7.45 12.79
C ARG A 317 3.21 8.88 13.04
N PHE A 318 3.16 9.72 12.01
CA PHE A 318 3.77 11.04 12.04
C PHE A 318 2.72 12.14 12.07
N THR A 319 3.08 13.25 12.72
CA THR A 319 2.23 14.43 12.83
C THR A 319 2.54 15.48 11.76
N THR A 320 3.75 15.46 11.21
CA THR A 320 4.20 16.33 10.13
C THR A 320 4.60 15.51 8.92
N LEU A 321 4.48 16.10 7.72
CA LEU A 321 4.96 15.45 6.50
C LEU A 321 6.48 15.38 6.44
N ASN A 322 7.20 16.28 7.13
CA ASN A 322 8.66 16.26 7.16
C ASN A 322 9.20 14.95 7.76
N ASP A 323 8.72 14.62 8.97
CA ASP A 323 9.14 13.40 9.67
C ASP A 323 8.76 12.14 8.89
N MET A 324 7.57 12.16 8.26
CA MET A 324 7.12 11.07 7.40
C MET A 324 8.06 10.88 6.20
N MET A 325 8.44 11.97 5.51
CA MET A 325 9.33 11.88 4.34
C MET A 325 10.72 11.36 4.71
N LEU A 326 11.27 11.74 5.86
CA LEU A 326 12.54 11.22 6.36
C LEU A 326 12.50 9.70 6.59
N GLU A 327 11.43 9.21 7.22
CA GLU A 327 11.23 7.77 7.46
C GLU A 327 11.02 7.02 6.12
N LEU A 328 10.22 7.56 5.20
CA LEU A 328 10.03 6.97 3.87
C LEU A 328 11.34 6.90 3.09
N ASN A 329 12.17 7.93 3.17
CA ASN A 329 13.50 7.93 2.57
C ASN A 329 14.38 6.84 3.17
N SER A 330 14.41 6.70 4.50
CA SER A 330 15.19 5.65 5.17
C SER A 330 14.73 4.24 4.77
N ASN A 331 13.42 4.02 4.69
CA ASN A 331 12.84 2.75 4.29
C ASN A 331 13.21 2.41 2.83
N LEU A 332 13.02 3.34 1.90
CA LEU A 332 13.38 3.11 0.50
C LEU A 332 14.88 2.92 0.32
N TYR A 333 15.71 3.78 0.92
CA TYR A 333 17.17 3.71 0.81
C TYR A 333 17.73 2.35 1.29
N ARG A 334 17.14 1.76 2.33
CA ARG A 334 17.55 0.45 2.86
C ARG A 334 17.12 -0.70 1.95
N GLU A 335 15.94 -0.59 1.34
CA GLU A 335 15.30 -1.67 0.63
C GLU A 335 15.61 -1.68 -0.87
N THR A 336 16.12 -0.59 -1.44
CA THR A 336 16.38 -0.47 -2.87
C THR A 336 17.87 -0.41 -3.21
N ASP A 337 18.22 -0.91 -4.39
CA ASP A 337 19.60 -0.83 -4.90
C ASP A 337 19.98 0.61 -5.26
N GLU A 338 21.29 0.88 -5.36
CA GLU A 338 21.80 2.18 -5.78
C GLU A 338 21.17 2.62 -7.12
N GLY A 339 20.69 3.86 -7.15
CA GLY A 339 20.08 4.48 -8.33
C GLY A 339 18.59 4.20 -8.51
N ARG A 340 17.94 3.38 -7.66
CA ARG A 340 16.48 3.27 -7.61
C ARG A 340 15.90 4.26 -6.60
N PHE A 341 14.97 5.10 -7.05
CA PHE A 341 14.33 6.10 -6.22
C PHE A 341 12.87 6.31 -6.62
N ALA A 342 12.11 6.99 -5.78
CA ALA A 342 10.77 7.44 -6.12
C ALA A 342 10.67 8.94 -5.89
N THR A 343 10.15 9.66 -6.87
CA THR A 343 9.73 11.03 -6.66
C THR A 343 8.32 11.04 -6.09
N VAL A 344 8.05 11.84 -5.06
CA VAL A 344 6.73 11.92 -4.42
C VAL A 344 6.39 13.34 -4.06
N ILE A 345 5.12 13.70 -4.16
CA ILE A 345 4.53 14.86 -3.52
C ILE A 345 3.33 14.42 -2.67
N CYS A 346 3.29 14.91 -1.44
CA CYS A 346 2.28 14.58 -0.44
C CYS A 346 1.51 15.84 -0.05
N CYS A 347 0.17 15.74 0.02
CA CYS A 347 -0.71 16.76 0.58
C CYS A 347 -1.52 16.14 1.73
N LEU A 348 -1.27 16.60 2.95
CA LEU A 348 -2.07 16.24 4.11
C LEU A 348 -3.21 17.25 4.26
N LEU A 349 -4.44 16.79 3.97
CA LEU A 349 -5.67 17.57 4.06
C LEU A 349 -6.31 17.38 5.44
N ASN A 350 -6.58 18.47 6.14
CA ASN A 350 -7.30 18.44 7.41
C ASN A 350 -8.62 19.20 7.27
N ARG A 351 -9.75 18.49 7.33
CA ARG A 351 -11.10 19.08 7.15
C ARG A 351 -11.58 19.87 8.36
N LYS A 352 -11.13 19.52 9.56
CA LYS A 352 -11.47 20.22 10.80
C LYS A 352 -10.80 21.59 10.88
N GLU A 353 -9.50 21.63 10.56
CA GLU A 353 -8.72 22.87 10.53
C GLU A 353 -8.83 23.64 9.22
N LYS A 354 -9.38 22.99 8.18
CA LYS A 354 -9.41 23.48 6.79
C LYS A 354 -8.00 23.88 6.35
N SER A 355 -7.04 23.01 6.60
CA SER A 355 -5.61 23.23 6.32
C SER A 355 -5.06 22.17 5.37
N VAL A 356 -4.00 22.54 4.68
CA VAL A 356 -3.18 21.65 3.86
C VAL A 356 -1.74 21.79 4.32
N GLU A 357 -1.08 20.68 4.60
CA GLU A 357 0.38 20.58 4.65
C GLU A 357 0.88 19.89 3.39
N LEU A 358 1.96 20.42 2.79
CA LEU A 358 2.57 19.92 1.57
C LEU A 358 4.02 19.53 1.84
N ALA A 359 4.48 18.42 1.29
CA ALA A 359 5.89 18.07 1.23
C ALA A 359 6.22 17.44 -0.14
N ARG A 360 7.41 17.73 -0.66
CA ARG A 360 7.87 17.26 -1.97
C ARG A 360 9.22 16.57 -1.83
N ALA A 361 9.32 15.38 -2.37
CA ALA A 361 10.53 14.57 -2.47
C ALA A 361 10.86 14.36 -3.95
N GLY A 362 11.66 15.26 -4.56
CA GLY A 362 12.11 15.12 -5.95
C GLY A 362 11.08 15.35 -7.05
N HIS A 363 9.77 15.29 -6.77
CA HIS A 363 8.70 15.35 -7.77
C HIS A 363 8.52 16.72 -8.45
N THR A 364 7.59 16.84 -9.38
CA THR A 364 7.23 18.12 -10.01
C THR A 364 6.76 19.17 -8.99
N GLU A 365 6.69 20.42 -9.43
CA GLU A 365 6.05 21.50 -8.68
C GLU A 365 4.53 21.34 -8.66
N LEU A 366 3.84 21.90 -7.66
CA LEU A 366 2.38 21.99 -7.66
C LEU A 366 1.93 23.40 -8.08
N ILE A 367 0.72 23.50 -8.64
CA ILE A 367 0.13 24.77 -9.06
C ILE A 367 -1.08 25.06 -8.16
N ILE A 368 -1.08 26.21 -7.47
CA ILE A 368 -2.18 26.66 -6.62
C ILE A 368 -2.89 27.83 -7.28
N PHE A 369 -4.20 27.70 -7.49
CA PHE A 369 -5.12 28.81 -7.73
C PHE A 369 -5.72 29.28 -6.40
N SER A 370 -5.62 30.58 -6.13
CA SER A 370 -6.14 31.20 -4.91
C SER A 370 -7.42 31.98 -5.14
N SER A 371 -8.15 32.28 -4.06
CA SER A 371 -9.37 33.09 -4.09
C SER A 371 -9.22 34.50 -4.67
N ARG A 372 -7.98 35.00 -4.80
CA ARG A 372 -7.65 36.28 -5.44
C ARG A 372 -7.45 36.15 -6.96
N GLN A 373 -7.84 35.01 -7.55
CA GLN A 373 -7.60 34.68 -8.96
C GLN A 373 -6.13 34.82 -9.33
N LYS A 374 -5.25 34.24 -8.51
CA LYS A 374 -3.81 34.18 -8.78
C LYS A 374 -3.35 32.75 -8.75
N ILE A 375 -2.51 32.40 -9.72
CA ILE A 375 -1.73 31.17 -9.72
C ILE A 375 -0.39 31.37 -9.01
N ARG A 376 0.04 30.34 -8.28
CA ARG A 376 1.41 30.20 -7.77
C ARG A 376 1.91 28.79 -8.02
N LYS A 377 3.12 28.68 -8.53
CA LYS A 377 3.88 27.43 -8.56
C LYS A 377 4.60 27.27 -7.22
N ILE A 378 4.40 26.16 -6.53
CA ILE A 378 5.02 25.87 -5.23
C ILE A 378 5.92 24.65 -5.40
N LYS A 379 7.18 24.79 -4.99
CA LYS A 379 8.21 23.77 -5.14
C LYS A 379 9.07 23.70 -3.87
N PRO A 380 8.59 23.06 -2.79
CA PRO A 380 9.39 22.87 -1.58
C PRO A 380 10.67 22.08 -1.91
N ASN A 381 11.77 22.32 -1.20
CA ASN A 381 12.99 21.55 -1.46
C ASN A 381 12.80 20.11 -0.97
N GLY A 382 13.44 19.19 -1.68
CA GLY A 382 13.52 17.81 -1.26
C GLY A 382 14.09 16.89 -2.32
N ALA A 383 14.97 15.99 -1.90
CA ALA A 383 15.54 14.95 -2.76
C ALA A 383 14.51 13.87 -3.08
N ALA A 384 14.72 13.07 -4.14
CA ALA A 384 13.86 11.89 -4.34
C ALA A 384 14.02 10.90 -3.18
N LEU A 385 12.96 10.18 -2.83
CA LEU A 385 13.01 9.17 -1.77
C LEU A 385 13.88 7.99 -2.20
N GLY A 386 14.74 7.53 -1.29
CA GLY A 386 15.68 6.43 -1.53
C GLY A 386 16.97 6.83 -2.25
N LEU A 387 17.08 8.10 -2.69
CA LEU A 387 18.25 8.55 -3.44
C LEU A 387 19.43 8.92 -2.54
N LEU A 388 19.16 9.57 -1.40
CA LEU A 388 20.20 10.06 -0.50
C LEU A 388 20.16 9.33 0.85
N PRO A 389 21.33 9.14 1.49
CA PRO A 389 21.42 8.58 2.83
C PRO A 389 20.58 9.37 3.86
N PRO A 390 19.91 8.69 4.81
CA PRO A 390 18.97 9.32 5.75
C PRO A 390 19.64 10.18 6.82
N ASP A 391 20.95 10.09 6.99
CA ASP A 391 21.75 10.86 7.95
C ASP A 391 22.11 12.28 7.45
N MET A 392 21.76 12.62 6.21
CA MET A 392 21.83 14.01 5.74
C MET A 392 20.74 14.86 6.39
N ALA A 393 21.12 16.01 6.96
CA ALA A 393 20.19 16.96 7.56
C ALA A 393 19.35 17.71 6.50
N ASN A 394 18.12 18.09 6.85
CA ASN A 394 17.22 18.94 6.06
C ASN A 394 16.93 18.42 4.64
N LEU A 395 16.72 17.12 4.50
CA LEU A 395 16.42 16.49 3.21
C LEU A 395 15.09 16.94 2.60
N TYR A 396 14.15 17.45 3.39
CA TYR A 396 12.79 17.79 2.96
C TYR A 396 12.30 19.07 3.63
N ASP A 397 11.58 19.89 2.87
CA ASP A 397 10.81 21.03 3.36
C ASP A 397 9.31 20.67 3.38
N SER A 398 8.57 21.17 4.38
CA SER A 398 7.10 21.19 4.35
C SER A 398 6.54 22.61 4.38
N LEU A 399 5.38 22.80 3.74
CA LEU A 399 4.65 24.05 3.73
C LEU A 399 3.21 23.81 4.18
N ALA A 400 2.74 24.54 5.19
CA ALA A 400 1.35 24.48 5.64
C ALA A 400 0.61 25.80 5.39
N PHE A 401 -0.66 25.73 5.00
CA PHE A 401 -1.54 26.89 4.87
C PHE A 401 -3.02 26.53 5.02
N THR A 402 -3.85 27.52 5.34
CA THR A 402 -5.32 27.36 5.35
C THR A 402 -5.87 27.26 3.93
N PHE A 403 -6.65 26.22 3.67
CA PHE A 403 -7.38 26.01 2.43
C PHE A 403 -8.69 26.78 2.45
N LYS A 404 -8.70 27.94 1.81
CA LYS A 404 -9.85 28.84 1.83
C LYS A 404 -10.84 28.49 0.71
N PRO A 405 -12.10 28.92 0.80
CA PRO A 405 -13.03 28.91 -0.32
C PRO A 405 -12.38 29.48 -1.58
N TYR A 406 -12.72 28.92 -2.74
CA TYR A 406 -12.16 29.28 -4.05
C TYR A 406 -10.67 28.94 -4.24
N TYR A 407 -10.11 28.05 -3.42
CA TYR A 407 -8.78 27.47 -3.67
C TYR A 407 -8.89 26.21 -4.53
N SER A 408 -7.90 26.02 -5.39
CA SER A 408 -7.70 24.79 -6.15
C SER A 408 -6.20 24.51 -6.29
N MET A 409 -5.82 23.24 -6.21
CA MET A 409 -4.45 22.77 -6.39
C MET A 409 -4.41 21.73 -7.49
N LEU A 410 -3.35 21.79 -8.28
CA LEU A 410 -3.04 20.83 -9.33
C LEU A 410 -1.67 20.22 -9.03
N LEU A 411 -1.66 18.90 -8.87
CA LEU A 411 -0.48 18.04 -8.85
C LEU A 411 -0.47 17.27 -10.16
N PHE A 412 0.71 17.05 -10.73
CA PHE A 412 0.86 16.40 -12.03
C PHE A 412 2.21 15.69 -12.16
N SER A 413 2.29 14.61 -12.92
CA SER A 413 3.58 14.01 -13.29
C SER A 413 4.24 14.80 -14.43
N ASP A 414 5.55 14.61 -14.62
CA ASP A 414 6.32 15.25 -15.68
C ASP A 414 5.82 14.89 -17.09
N GLY A 415 5.25 13.70 -17.28
CA GLY A 415 4.59 13.29 -18.52
C GLY A 415 3.44 14.21 -18.98
N VAL A 416 2.92 15.08 -18.10
CA VAL A 416 1.98 16.17 -18.44
C VAL A 416 2.70 17.35 -19.10
N THR A 417 3.90 17.69 -18.64
CA THR A 417 4.67 18.85 -19.12
C THR A 417 5.66 18.53 -20.23
N GLU A 418 6.21 17.32 -20.27
CA GLU A 418 7.26 16.90 -21.21
C GLU A 418 6.70 16.39 -22.55
N VAL A 419 5.39 16.50 -22.77
CA VAL A 419 4.75 16.14 -24.05
C VAL A 419 5.30 17.02 -25.16
N LEU A 420 5.78 16.39 -26.23
CA LEU A 420 6.37 17.09 -27.38
C LEU A 420 5.34 17.32 -28.49
N ASN A 421 5.38 18.50 -29.11
CA ASN A 421 4.71 18.79 -30.37
C ASN A 421 5.55 18.36 -31.59
N ALA A 422 5.06 18.61 -32.81
CA ALA A 422 5.77 18.29 -34.05
C ALA A 422 7.13 18.99 -34.21
N ASN A 423 7.33 20.13 -33.52
CA ASN A 423 8.59 20.89 -33.52
C ASN A 423 9.55 20.43 -32.40
N ARG A 424 9.19 19.38 -31.65
CA ARG A 424 9.93 18.89 -30.46
C ARG A 424 10.00 19.92 -29.33
N GLU A 425 8.99 20.78 -29.21
CA GLU A 425 8.82 21.67 -28.07
C GLU A 425 7.93 21.00 -27.03
N GLU A 426 8.33 21.10 -25.76
CA GLU A 426 7.54 20.61 -24.62
C GLU A 426 6.29 21.47 -24.40
N PHE A 427 5.22 20.83 -23.91
CA PHE A 427 3.99 21.52 -23.50
C PHE A 427 4.30 22.55 -22.40
N GLY A 428 5.08 22.11 -21.41
CA GLY A 428 5.69 22.96 -20.39
C GLY A 428 4.74 23.44 -19.29
N SER A 429 5.33 23.82 -18.16
CA SER A 429 4.62 24.26 -16.96
C SER A 429 3.84 25.58 -17.15
N GLU A 430 4.27 26.47 -18.05
CA GLU A 430 3.54 27.72 -18.34
C GLU A 430 2.18 27.45 -19.00
N ARG A 431 2.12 26.66 -20.08
CA ARG A 431 0.83 26.32 -20.73
C ARG A 431 -0.09 25.56 -19.79
N LEU A 432 0.46 24.64 -19.00
CA LEU A 432 -0.32 23.94 -17.97
C LEU A 432 -0.94 24.92 -16.96
N SER A 433 -0.17 25.90 -16.50
CA SER A 433 -0.65 26.94 -15.59
C SER A 433 -1.76 27.79 -16.22
N ASP A 434 -1.61 28.18 -17.48
CA ASP A 434 -2.62 28.97 -18.19
C ASP A 434 -3.95 28.20 -18.34
N VAL A 435 -3.89 26.93 -18.77
CA VAL A 435 -5.09 26.10 -18.92
C VAL A 435 -5.78 25.87 -17.56
N PHE A 436 -4.99 25.62 -16.51
CA PHE A 436 -5.52 25.47 -15.15
C PHE A 436 -6.15 26.77 -14.63
N TYR A 437 -5.51 27.92 -14.87
CA TYR A 437 -6.03 29.24 -14.51
C TYR A 437 -7.39 29.51 -15.15
N GLU A 438 -7.47 29.33 -16.47
CA GLU A 438 -8.72 29.54 -17.21
C GLU A 438 -9.84 28.62 -16.73
N SER A 439 -9.51 27.37 -16.41
CA SER A 439 -10.49 26.40 -15.91
C SER A 439 -11.04 26.81 -14.54
N CYS A 440 -10.15 27.26 -13.63
CA CYS A 440 -10.53 27.74 -12.30
C CYS A 440 -11.36 29.03 -12.38
N CYS A 441 -10.97 29.98 -13.24
CA CYS A 441 -11.75 31.21 -13.47
C CYS A 441 -13.17 30.93 -13.99
N ARG A 442 -13.36 29.83 -14.72
CA ARG A 442 -14.68 29.36 -15.18
C ARG A 442 -15.43 28.52 -14.15
N LYS A 443 -14.87 28.32 -12.95
CA LYS A 443 -15.48 27.51 -11.90
C LYS A 443 -15.81 26.09 -12.36
N ASN A 444 -14.95 25.50 -13.19
CA ASN A 444 -15.10 24.11 -13.61
C ASN A 444 -14.82 23.17 -12.42
N SER A 445 -15.54 22.05 -12.35
CA SER A 445 -15.23 20.97 -11.40
C SER A 445 -13.81 20.42 -11.62
N PRO A 446 -13.22 19.74 -10.62
CA PRO A 446 -11.93 19.07 -10.77
C PRO A 446 -11.85 18.13 -11.97
N SER A 447 -12.88 17.29 -12.19
CA SER A 447 -12.94 16.38 -13.34
C SER A 447 -12.94 17.13 -14.69
N LYS A 448 -13.79 18.15 -14.83
CA LYS A 448 -13.85 18.97 -16.05
C LYS A 448 -12.57 19.76 -16.31
N THR A 449 -11.86 20.13 -15.24
CA THR A 449 -10.54 20.76 -15.33
C THR A 449 -9.48 19.78 -15.83
N ALA A 450 -9.44 18.56 -15.30
CA ALA A 450 -8.56 17.50 -15.80
C ALA A 450 -8.83 17.21 -17.29
N ASP A 451 -10.10 17.07 -17.68
CA ASP A 451 -10.47 16.85 -19.09
C ASP A 451 -10.01 17.99 -20.01
N ARG A 452 -10.06 19.24 -19.53
CA ARG A 452 -9.63 20.40 -20.30
C ARG A 452 -8.11 20.40 -20.48
N ILE A 453 -7.37 20.05 -19.43
CA ILE A 453 -5.90 19.91 -19.48
C ILE A 453 -5.53 18.82 -20.49
N LEU A 454 -6.10 17.63 -20.38
CA LEU A 454 -5.79 16.50 -21.27
C LEU A 454 -6.15 16.80 -22.73
N ARG A 455 -7.28 17.47 -22.99
CA ARG A 455 -7.66 17.91 -24.34
C ARG A 455 -6.66 18.93 -24.92
N ASN A 456 -6.20 19.88 -24.12
CA ASN A 456 -5.23 20.87 -24.59
C ASN A 456 -3.87 20.23 -24.90
N ILE A 457 -3.48 19.22 -24.11
CA ILE A 457 -2.30 18.39 -24.39
C ILE A 457 -2.47 17.63 -25.71
N ASP A 458 -3.65 17.08 -25.98
CA ASP A 458 -3.92 16.37 -27.24
C ASP A 458 -3.85 17.30 -28.45
N GLU A 459 -4.45 18.49 -28.35
CA GLU A 459 -4.36 19.53 -29.37
C GLU A 459 -2.92 19.97 -29.63
N PHE A 460 -2.11 20.09 -28.57
CA PHE A 460 -0.70 20.48 -28.67
C PHE A 460 0.18 19.38 -29.28
N CYS A 461 -0.01 18.14 -28.85
CA CYS A 461 0.77 16.98 -29.29
C CYS A 461 0.44 16.58 -30.74
N GLY A 462 -0.83 16.73 -31.15
CA GLY A 462 -1.29 16.36 -32.48
C GLY A 462 -1.13 14.87 -32.75
N HIS A 463 -0.26 14.51 -33.69
CA HIS A 463 0.04 13.12 -34.09
C HIS A 463 1.35 12.59 -33.48
N SER A 464 2.04 13.38 -32.65
CA SER A 464 3.29 12.94 -32.01
C SER A 464 3.02 11.80 -31.01
N GLU A 465 4.02 10.94 -30.81
CA GLU A 465 3.93 9.88 -29.82
C GLU A 465 4.04 10.43 -28.40
N ARG A 466 3.31 9.78 -27.47
CA ARG A 466 3.39 10.06 -26.04
C ARG A 466 4.45 9.14 -25.43
N ASN A 467 5.41 9.74 -24.73
CA ASN A 467 6.59 9.03 -24.23
C ASN A 467 6.46 8.58 -22.77
N ASP A 468 5.49 9.14 -22.04
CA ASP A 468 5.26 8.87 -20.62
C ASP A 468 3.80 8.98 -20.22
N ASP A 469 3.46 8.42 -19.05
CA ASP A 469 2.13 8.47 -18.46
C ASP A 469 1.79 9.88 -17.98
N GLN A 470 0.51 10.22 -18.04
CA GLN A 470 0.03 11.54 -17.66
C GLN A 470 -0.88 11.42 -16.47
N THR A 471 -0.33 11.69 -15.29
CA THR A 471 -1.08 11.63 -14.04
C THR A 471 -1.40 13.02 -13.54
N ILE A 472 -2.67 13.25 -13.21
CA ILE A 472 -3.20 14.53 -12.73
C ILE A 472 -3.99 14.25 -11.45
N VAL A 473 -3.74 15.05 -10.41
CA VAL A 473 -4.56 15.10 -9.20
C VAL A 473 -4.96 16.55 -8.95
N ILE A 474 -6.25 16.80 -8.83
CA ILE A 474 -6.82 18.12 -8.56
C ILE A 474 -7.56 18.08 -7.23
N ILE A 475 -7.25 19.04 -6.37
CA ILE A 475 -7.90 19.23 -5.06
C ILE A 475 -8.49 20.63 -5.06
N ALA A 476 -9.80 20.75 -5.00
CA ALA A 476 -10.51 22.03 -4.98
C ALA A 476 -11.38 22.15 -3.73
N HIS A 477 -11.58 23.38 -3.26
CA HIS A 477 -12.61 23.63 -2.27
C HIS A 477 -13.98 23.46 -2.95
N GLU A 478 -14.98 22.90 -2.27
CA GLU A 478 -16.33 22.66 -2.84
C GLU A 478 -16.96 23.94 -3.41
N ASP A 479 -16.79 25.09 -2.75
CA ASP A 479 -17.18 26.42 -3.25
C ASP A 479 -16.46 26.91 -4.53
N SER A 480 -15.43 26.21 -5.02
CA SER A 480 -14.62 26.65 -6.17
C SER A 480 -15.28 26.43 -7.52
N PHE A 481 -16.34 25.62 -7.59
CA PHE A 481 -17.00 25.23 -8.85
C PHE A 481 -18.53 25.35 -8.78
N ILE A 482 -19.20 25.26 -9.93
CA ILE A 482 -20.67 25.33 -10.07
C ILE A 482 -21.20 24.01 -10.59
#